data_AF-A0A2K5DQR3-F1
#
_entry.id   AF-A0A2K5DQR3-F1
#
_cell.length_a   1.000
_cell.length_b   1.000
_cell.length_c   1.000
_cell.angle_alpha   90.00
_cell.angle_beta   90.00
_cell.angle_gamma   90.00
#
_symmetry.space_group_name_H-M   'P 1'
#
loop_
_entity.id
_entity.type
_entity.pdbx_description
1 polymer ?
#
loop_
_entity_poly.entity_id
_entity_poly.type
_entity_poly.pdbx_seq_one_letter_code
_entity_poly.pdbx_strand_id
1 'polypeptide(L)'
;MWSWLKMSFTGALEVLMEMRNQDVKFTIDTYVLAFAICYKLNSPESFKICTTLREEALLKGEILSRRASCFAVALALNQNEVAKAMSIFSQIMNPESITCTNLNIILHIQLNMLENVIEILKNATEGNLSKYVKRQMFSEEVLAKVREKVKDVPALLAKFDELYGKLHVSGQVTTYSLDAVLCHIPGGRKSHMFLLNKRMVSRRTFQPLGQSLLAE
;
A
#
# COMPACT_ATOMS: atom_id res chain seq x y z
N MET A 1 -16.78 -5.72 17.74
CA MET A 1 -15.37 -5.41 17.42
C MET A 1 -15.24 -4.34 16.33
N TRP A 2 -15.94 -4.44 15.19
CA TRP A 2 -15.93 -3.42 14.12
C TRP A 2 -16.37 -2.01 14.53
N SER A 3 -17.38 -1.88 15.40
CA SER A 3 -17.85 -0.57 15.90
C SER A 3 -16.79 0.18 16.72
N TRP A 4 -16.03 -0.51 17.58
CA TRP A 4 -14.94 0.07 18.36
C TRP A 4 -13.76 0.54 17.49
N LEU A 5 -13.38 -0.26 16.50
CA LEU A 5 -12.34 0.11 15.53
C LEU A 5 -12.77 1.34 14.71
N LYS A 6 -14.02 1.40 14.24
CA LYS A 6 -14.53 2.56 13.52
C LYS A 6 -14.53 3.82 14.40
N MET A 7 -14.94 3.70 15.67
CA MET A 7 -14.83 4.80 16.65
C MET A 7 -13.39 5.25 16.89
N SER A 8 -12.42 4.33 16.87
CA SER A 8 -11.00 4.67 17.02
C SER A 8 -10.45 5.43 15.80
N PHE A 9 -10.88 5.10 14.59
CA PHE A 9 -10.47 5.80 13.37
C PHE A 9 -11.12 7.18 13.25
N THR A 10 -12.39 7.31 13.66
CA THR A 10 -13.04 8.63 13.71
C THR A 10 -12.36 9.56 14.70
N GLY A 11 -12.02 9.06 15.90
CA GLY A 11 -11.27 9.87 16.88
C GLY A 11 -9.87 10.24 16.39
N ALA A 12 -9.16 9.32 15.73
CA ALA A 12 -7.86 9.62 15.14
C ALA A 12 -7.96 10.67 14.00
N LEU A 13 -9.01 10.61 13.18
CA LEU A 13 -9.26 11.60 12.15
C LEU A 13 -9.57 12.99 12.75
N GLU A 14 -10.34 13.02 13.84
CA GLU A 14 -10.67 14.25 14.56
C GLU A 14 -9.41 14.92 15.12
N VAL A 15 -8.50 14.14 15.73
CA VAL A 15 -7.19 14.66 16.17
C VAL A 15 -6.40 15.23 15.00
N LEU A 16 -6.37 14.57 13.84
CA LEU A 16 -5.69 15.09 12.65
C LEU A 16 -6.33 16.38 12.12
N MET A 17 -7.66 16.48 12.17
CA MET A 17 -8.37 17.72 11.81
C MET A 17 -8.06 18.84 12.77
N GLU A 18 -7.96 18.56 14.07
CA GLU A 18 -7.59 19.55 15.06
C GLU A 18 -6.14 20.03 14.88
N MET A 19 -5.21 19.11 14.61
CA MET A 19 -3.83 19.45 14.24
C MET A 19 -3.79 20.37 13.00
N ARG A 20 -4.60 20.07 11.98
CA ARG A 20 -4.73 20.94 10.79
C ARG A 20 -5.30 22.31 11.14
N ASN A 21 -6.33 22.38 11.97
CA ASN A 21 -6.97 23.64 12.38
C ASN A 21 -6.02 24.54 13.17
N GLN A 22 -5.10 23.93 13.92
CA GLN A 22 -4.03 24.62 14.65
C GLN A 22 -2.79 24.92 13.78
N ASP A 23 -2.88 24.73 12.46
CA ASP A 23 -1.80 24.91 11.48
C ASP A 23 -0.52 24.11 11.81
N VAL A 24 -0.68 22.94 12.45
CA VAL A 24 0.43 22.02 12.68
C VAL A 24 0.91 21.49 11.33
N LYS A 25 2.20 21.68 11.04
CA LYS A 25 2.79 21.20 9.79
C LYS A 25 2.75 19.66 9.70
N PHE A 26 2.09 19.15 8.68
CA PHE A 26 2.03 17.71 8.42
C PHE A 26 3.34 17.20 7.83
N THR A 27 3.86 16.12 8.40
CA THR A 27 4.97 15.36 7.82
C THR A 27 4.47 14.38 6.77
N ILE A 28 5.39 13.81 5.98
CA ILE A 28 5.08 12.73 5.03
C ILE A 28 4.32 11.59 5.71
N ASP A 29 4.74 11.19 6.91
CA ASP A 29 4.09 10.11 7.67
C ASP A 29 2.70 10.51 8.18
N THR A 30 2.51 11.80 8.49
CA THR A 30 1.20 12.34 8.90
C THR A 30 0.20 12.22 7.73
N TYR A 31 0.62 12.54 6.50
CA TYR A 31 -0.23 12.34 5.32
C TYR A 31 -0.53 10.87 5.05
N VAL A 32 0.46 9.97 5.21
CA VAL A 32 0.24 8.52 5.08
C VAL A 32 -0.80 8.05 6.08
N LEU A 33 -0.68 8.47 7.35
CA LEU A 33 -1.62 8.12 8.40
C LEU A 33 -3.02 8.67 8.12
N ALA A 34 -3.12 9.96 7.78
CA ALA A 34 -4.39 10.60 7.45
C ALA A 34 -5.12 9.90 6.31
N PHE A 35 -4.42 9.59 5.21
CA PHE A 35 -5.02 8.94 4.05
C PHE A 35 -5.36 7.47 4.33
N ALA A 36 -4.55 6.77 5.14
CA ALA A 36 -4.87 5.42 5.59
C ALA A 36 -6.14 5.39 6.47
N ILE A 37 -6.30 6.36 7.39
CA ILE A 37 -7.50 6.49 8.21
C ILE A 37 -8.73 6.78 7.33
N CYS A 38 -8.61 7.71 6.38
CA CYS A 38 -9.70 8.01 5.45
C CYS A 38 -10.08 6.78 4.62
N TYR A 39 -9.08 6.03 4.12
CA TYR A 39 -9.30 4.78 3.42
C TYR A 39 -10.03 3.74 4.29
N LYS A 40 -9.68 3.59 5.57
CA LYS A 40 -10.35 2.65 6.49
C LYS A 40 -11.77 3.06 6.85
N LEU A 41 -12.06 4.36 6.93
CA LEU A 41 -13.42 4.85 7.17
C LEU A 41 -14.32 4.68 5.94
N ASN A 42 -13.77 4.86 4.74
CA ASN A 42 -14.42 4.67 3.44
C ASN A 42 -15.82 5.31 3.34
N SER A 43 -15.99 6.49 3.93
CA SER A 43 -17.21 7.30 3.85
C SER A 43 -17.03 8.49 2.91
N PRO A 44 -18.12 9.04 2.33
CA PRO A 44 -18.06 10.25 1.51
C PRO A 44 -17.37 11.43 2.22
N GLU A 45 -17.58 11.56 3.53
CA GLU A 45 -16.94 12.59 4.36
C GLU A 45 -15.43 12.38 4.44
N SER A 46 -14.99 11.14 4.71
CA SER A 46 -13.57 10.80 4.74
C SER A 46 -12.88 10.99 3.38
N PHE A 47 -13.59 10.75 2.28
CA PHE A 47 -13.10 11.01 0.94
C PHE A 47 -12.96 12.51 0.65
N LYS A 48 -13.94 13.32 1.06
CA LYS A 48 -13.85 14.77 0.96
C LYS A 48 -12.64 15.31 1.73
N ILE A 49 -12.45 14.86 2.97
CA ILE A 49 -11.30 15.24 3.80
C ILE A 49 -9.98 14.83 3.14
N CYS A 50 -9.88 13.59 2.66
CA CYS A 50 -8.68 13.10 1.97
C CYS A 50 -8.35 13.93 0.72
N THR A 51 -9.37 14.34 -0.04
CA THR A 51 -9.21 15.15 -1.25
C THR A 51 -8.73 16.56 -0.91
N THR A 52 -9.37 17.21 0.07
CA THR A 52 -8.97 18.55 0.53
C THR A 52 -7.55 18.56 1.09
N LEU A 53 -7.20 17.61 1.95
CA LEU A 53 -5.84 17.49 2.49
C LEU A 53 -4.78 17.33 1.39
N ARG A 54 -5.10 16.55 0.35
CA ARG A 54 -4.22 16.37 -0.80
C ARG A 54 -4.05 17.65 -1.61
N GLU A 55 -5.15 18.34 -1.92
CA GLU A 55 -5.11 19.60 -2.66
C GLU A 55 -4.31 20.66 -1.92
N GLU A 56 -4.49 20.79 -0.61
CA GLU A 56 -3.71 21.68 0.24
C GLU A 56 -2.22 21.33 0.24
N ALA A 57 -1.88 20.04 0.34
CA ALA A 57 -0.50 19.59 0.25
C ALA A 57 0.15 20.01 -1.07
N LEU A 58 -0.56 19.81 -2.19
CA LEU A 58 -0.08 20.20 -3.52
C LEU A 58 0.09 21.72 -3.66
N LEU A 59 -0.87 22.52 -3.16
CA LEU A 59 -0.80 23.98 -3.17
C LEU A 59 0.39 24.50 -2.34
N LYS A 60 0.69 23.85 -1.22
CA LYS A 60 1.84 24.16 -0.36
C LYS A 60 3.18 23.63 -0.91
N GLY A 61 3.15 22.90 -2.04
CA GLY A 61 4.34 22.28 -2.63
C GLY A 61 4.89 21.09 -1.86
N GLU A 62 4.07 20.47 -1.00
CA GLU A 62 4.47 19.30 -0.21
C GLU A 62 4.52 18.04 -1.08
N ILE A 63 5.52 17.20 -0.85
CA ILE A 63 5.72 15.95 -1.59
C ILE A 63 4.97 14.81 -0.89
N LEU A 64 3.93 14.29 -1.53
CA LEU A 64 3.21 13.11 -1.04
C LEU A 64 3.99 11.83 -1.34
N SER A 65 4.12 10.98 -0.33
CA SER A 65 4.73 9.66 -0.54
C SER A 65 3.87 8.81 -1.47
N ARG A 66 4.51 7.86 -2.18
CA ARG A 66 3.82 6.83 -2.95
C ARG A 66 2.73 6.13 -2.13
N ARG A 67 3.01 5.85 -0.85
CA ARG A 67 2.08 5.13 0.03
C ARG A 67 0.84 5.95 0.34
N ALA A 68 0.99 7.25 0.62
CA ALA A 68 -0.14 8.15 0.78
C ALA A 68 -0.97 8.17 -0.52
N SER A 69 -0.33 8.38 -1.67
CA SER A 69 -1.01 8.38 -2.97
C SER A 69 -1.75 7.06 -3.25
N CYS A 70 -1.19 5.89 -2.91
CA CYS A 70 -1.88 4.61 -3.03
C CYS A 70 -3.16 4.54 -2.19
N PHE A 71 -3.17 5.05 -0.95
CA PHE A 71 -4.39 5.10 -0.15
C PHE A 71 -5.44 6.04 -0.77
N ALA A 72 -5.01 7.19 -1.27
CA ALA A 72 -5.91 8.13 -1.94
C ALA A 72 -6.52 7.54 -3.22
N VAL A 73 -5.73 6.84 -4.04
CA VAL A 73 -6.22 6.10 -5.23
C VAL A 73 -7.21 5.02 -4.80
N ALA A 74 -6.85 4.17 -3.83
CA ALA A 74 -7.71 3.10 -3.36
C ALA A 74 -9.06 3.62 -2.83
N LEU A 75 -9.03 4.72 -2.08
CA LEU A 75 -10.24 5.38 -1.59
C LEU A 75 -11.08 5.95 -2.74
N ALA A 76 -10.47 6.62 -3.71
CA ALA A 76 -11.20 7.13 -4.89
C ALA A 76 -11.85 6.01 -5.71
N LEU A 77 -11.16 4.88 -5.90
CA LEU A 77 -11.70 3.70 -6.58
C LEU A 77 -12.90 3.10 -5.81
N ASN A 78 -12.85 3.07 -4.47
CA ASN A 78 -13.96 2.61 -3.63
C ASN A 78 -15.19 3.52 -3.70
N GLN A 79 -14.99 4.82 -3.93
CA GLN A 79 -16.06 5.81 -4.10
C GLN A 79 -16.54 5.93 -5.57
N ASN A 80 -16.06 5.07 -6.47
CA ASN A 80 -16.33 5.11 -7.92
C ASN A 80 -15.88 6.41 -8.62
N GLU A 81 -14.92 7.12 -8.04
CA GLU A 81 -14.36 8.37 -8.57
C GLU A 81 -13.14 8.08 -9.46
N VAL A 82 -13.38 7.32 -10.55
CA VAL A 82 -12.34 6.73 -11.40
C VAL A 82 -11.42 7.79 -12.04
N ALA A 83 -11.98 8.92 -12.47
CA ALA A 83 -11.22 10.01 -13.07
C ALA A 83 -10.22 10.64 -12.07
N LYS A 84 -10.66 10.82 -10.81
CA LYS A 84 -9.77 11.27 -9.72
C LYS A 84 -8.73 10.22 -9.41
N ALA A 85 -9.12 8.94 -9.31
CA ALA A 85 -8.17 7.84 -9.08
C ALA A 85 -7.06 7.83 -10.15
N MET A 86 -7.41 8.00 -11.43
CA MET A 86 -6.46 8.06 -12.54
C MET A 86 -5.53 9.29 -12.44
N SER A 87 -6.09 10.46 -12.15
CA SER A 87 -5.33 11.71 -11.95
C SER A 87 -4.33 11.61 -10.79
N ILE A 88 -4.73 10.96 -9.68
CA ILE A 88 -3.84 10.73 -8.54
C ILE A 88 -2.75 9.71 -8.91
N PHE A 89 -3.14 8.62 -9.59
CA PHE A 89 -2.22 7.54 -9.95
C PHE A 89 -1.11 8.02 -10.90
N SER A 90 -1.44 8.87 -11.88
CA SER A 90 -0.46 9.38 -12.85
C SER A 90 0.62 10.26 -12.24
N GLN A 91 0.37 10.83 -11.05
CA GLN A 91 1.34 11.64 -10.32
C GLN A 91 2.27 10.80 -9.42
N ILE A 92 2.07 9.48 -9.34
CA ILE A 92 2.91 8.61 -8.52
C ILE A 92 4.26 8.39 -9.21
N MET A 93 5.34 8.87 -8.57
CA MET A 93 6.69 8.59 -9.03
C MET A 93 7.10 7.12 -8.74
N ASN A 94 7.64 6.45 -9.76
CA ASN A 94 8.13 5.06 -9.72
C ASN A 94 7.04 4.05 -9.25
N PRO A 95 6.06 3.70 -10.11
CA PRO A 95 4.91 2.86 -9.74
C PRO A 95 5.24 1.36 -9.59
N GLU A 96 6.51 0.96 -9.50
CA GLU A 96 6.99 -0.42 -9.46
C GLU A 96 6.80 -1.11 -8.09
N SER A 97 5.68 -0.83 -7.42
CA SER A 97 5.31 -1.49 -6.16
C SER A 97 4.14 -2.43 -6.35
N ILE A 98 4.11 -3.52 -5.58
CA ILE A 98 3.00 -4.50 -5.58
C ILE A 98 1.66 -3.78 -5.45
N THR A 99 1.56 -2.84 -4.51
CA THR A 99 0.36 -2.03 -4.29
C THR A 99 -0.04 -1.23 -5.53
N CYS A 100 0.90 -0.51 -6.15
CA CYS A 100 0.62 0.27 -7.36
C CYS A 100 0.20 -0.62 -8.52
N THR A 101 0.86 -1.76 -8.75
CA THR A 101 0.50 -2.70 -9.81
C THR A 101 -0.93 -3.20 -9.66
N ASN A 102 -1.33 -3.59 -8.45
CA ASN A 102 -2.68 -4.07 -8.17
C ASN A 102 -3.74 -2.96 -8.32
N LEU A 103 -3.44 -1.75 -7.83
CA LEU A 103 -4.32 -0.59 -8.03
C LEU A 103 -4.46 -0.20 -9.50
N ASN A 104 -3.37 -0.31 -10.28
CA ASN A 104 -3.38 -0.03 -11.71
C ASN A 104 -4.33 -0.97 -12.46
N ILE A 105 -4.32 -2.27 -12.11
CA ILE A 105 -5.25 -3.24 -12.69
C ILE A 105 -6.69 -2.87 -12.36
N ILE A 106 -7.01 -2.57 -11.10
CA ILE A 106 -8.38 -2.15 -10.73
C ILE A 106 -8.81 -0.89 -11.50
N LEU A 107 -7.92 0.08 -11.64
CA LEU A 107 -8.19 1.30 -12.40
C LEU A 107 -8.55 0.97 -13.85
N HIS A 108 -7.76 0.12 -14.52
CA HIS A 108 -8.02 -0.30 -15.91
C HIS A 108 -9.31 -1.12 -16.05
N ILE A 109 -9.63 -1.96 -15.05
CA ILE A 109 -10.92 -2.67 -14.99
C ILE A 109 -12.08 -1.68 -14.92
N GLN A 110 -12.01 -0.67 -14.05
CA GLN A 110 -13.09 0.32 -13.88
C GLN A 110 -13.25 1.22 -15.11
N LEU A 111 -12.16 1.45 -15.85
CA LEU A 111 -12.17 2.16 -17.14
C LEU A 111 -12.60 1.27 -18.32
N ASN A 112 -12.90 -0.01 -18.09
CA ASN A 112 -13.23 -1.00 -19.11
C ASN A 112 -12.13 -1.19 -20.19
N MET A 113 -10.86 -0.97 -19.82
CA MET A 113 -9.70 -1.16 -20.70
C MET A 113 -9.12 -2.56 -20.50
N LEU A 114 -9.91 -3.60 -20.85
CA LEU A 114 -9.59 -4.99 -20.54
C LEU A 114 -8.35 -5.50 -21.31
N GLU A 115 -8.14 -5.02 -22.53
CA GLU A 115 -6.96 -5.33 -23.35
C GLU A 115 -5.68 -4.89 -22.65
N ASN A 116 -5.66 -3.68 -22.07
CA ASN A 116 -4.53 -3.17 -21.31
C ASN A 116 -4.26 -4.03 -20.06
N VAL A 117 -5.31 -4.56 -19.42
CA VAL A 117 -5.14 -5.49 -18.29
C VAL A 117 -4.45 -6.77 -18.74
N ILE A 118 -4.88 -7.35 -19.86
CA ILE A 118 -4.22 -8.54 -20.44
C ILE A 118 -2.77 -8.24 -20.82
N GLU A 119 -2.49 -7.07 -21.38
CA GLU A 119 -1.12 -6.64 -21.71
C GLU A 119 -0.24 -6.50 -20.45
N ILE A 120 -0.76 -5.89 -19.38
CA ILE A 120 -0.06 -5.79 -18.09
C ILE A 120 0.30 -7.19 -17.55
N LEU A 121 -0.67 -8.12 -17.55
CA LEU A 121 -0.43 -9.49 -17.06
C LEU A 121 0.55 -10.23 -17.97
N LYS A 122 0.43 -10.07 -19.29
CA LYS A 122 1.34 -10.65 -20.28
C LYS A 122 2.78 -10.18 -20.05
N ASN A 123 2.99 -8.86 -19.96
CA ASN A 123 4.30 -8.28 -19.69
C ASN A 123 4.91 -8.77 -18.37
N ALA A 124 4.08 -9.01 -17.35
CA ALA A 124 4.52 -9.56 -16.08
C ALA A 124 4.92 -11.04 -16.15
N THR A 125 4.37 -11.81 -17.10
CA THR A 125 4.75 -13.22 -17.35
C THR A 125 5.94 -13.37 -18.31
N GLU A 126 6.06 -12.50 -19.31
CA GLU A 126 7.10 -12.57 -20.35
C GLU A 126 8.40 -11.85 -19.96
N GLY A 127 8.34 -10.96 -18.97
CA GLY A 127 9.52 -10.31 -18.43
C GLY A 127 10.51 -11.33 -17.89
N ASN A 128 11.59 -11.58 -18.63
CA ASN A 128 12.80 -12.27 -18.18
C ASN A 128 13.45 -11.45 -17.05
N LEU A 129 12.84 -11.46 -15.88
CA LEU A 129 13.35 -10.79 -14.71
C LEU A 129 14.51 -11.64 -14.22
N SER A 130 15.72 -11.08 -14.37
CA SER A 130 16.92 -11.60 -13.72
C SER A 130 16.59 -12.01 -12.28
N LYS A 131 17.27 -13.03 -11.74
CA LYS A 131 17.08 -13.51 -10.35
C LYS A 131 17.14 -12.40 -9.28
N TYR A 132 17.61 -11.21 -9.64
CA TYR A 132 17.76 -10.05 -8.76
C TYR A 132 16.65 -9.00 -8.89
N VAL A 133 15.80 -9.06 -9.91
CA VAL A 133 14.70 -8.10 -10.07
C VAL A 133 13.45 -8.63 -9.40
N LYS A 134 12.84 -7.80 -8.54
CA LYS A 134 11.62 -8.15 -7.82
C LYS A 134 10.49 -8.38 -8.82
N ARG A 135 9.94 -9.60 -8.83
CA ARG A 135 8.79 -9.95 -9.66
C ARG A 135 7.55 -9.15 -9.25
N GLN A 136 6.76 -8.75 -10.25
CA GLN A 136 5.44 -8.20 -9.99
C GLN A 136 4.58 -9.27 -9.33
N MET A 137 3.88 -8.88 -8.26
CA MET A 137 3.01 -9.74 -7.48
C MET A 137 1.57 -9.23 -7.61
N PHE A 138 0.63 -10.15 -7.74
CA PHE A 138 -0.78 -9.87 -7.93
C PHE A 138 -1.60 -10.50 -6.80
N SER A 139 -2.54 -9.73 -6.26
CA SER A 139 -3.50 -10.20 -5.28
C SER A 139 -4.52 -11.10 -5.96
N GLU A 140 -4.78 -12.27 -5.39
CA GLU A 140 -5.81 -13.20 -5.85
C GLU A 140 -7.17 -12.51 -6.01
N GLU A 141 -7.53 -11.67 -5.03
CA GLU A 141 -8.76 -10.86 -5.06
C GLU A 141 -8.87 -9.96 -6.31
N VAL A 142 -7.74 -9.41 -6.77
CA VAL A 142 -7.71 -8.53 -7.94
C VAL A 142 -7.84 -9.35 -9.21
N LEU A 143 -7.15 -10.48 -9.30
CA LEU A 143 -7.25 -11.40 -10.44
C LEU A 143 -8.66 -11.99 -10.56
N ALA A 144 -9.33 -12.29 -9.45
CA ALA A 144 -10.72 -12.71 -9.45
C ALA A 144 -11.66 -11.64 -10.07
N LYS A 145 -11.44 -10.35 -9.74
CA LYS A 145 -12.17 -9.23 -10.37
C LYS A 145 -11.88 -9.13 -11.87
N VAL A 146 -10.64 -9.35 -12.31
CA VAL A 146 -10.31 -9.41 -13.76
C VAL A 146 -11.12 -10.52 -14.42
N ARG A 147 -11.09 -11.73 -13.85
CA ARG A 147 -11.80 -12.91 -14.39
C ARG A 147 -13.29 -12.65 -14.53
N GLU A 148 -13.91 -12.06 -13.51
CA GLU A 148 -15.32 -11.69 -13.53
C GLU A 148 -15.65 -10.74 -14.70
N LYS A 149 -14.75 -9.81 -15.01
CA LYS A 149 -14.96 -8.78 -16.05
C LYS A 149 -14.71 -9.29 -17.46
N VAL A 150 -13.83 -10.27 -17.64
CA VAL A 150 -13.55 -10.88 -18.96
C VAL A 150 -14.44 -12.08 -19.26
N LYS A 151 -15.27 -12.56 -18.32
CA LYS A 151 -16.08 -13.78 -18.45
C LYS A 151 -16.97 -13.80 -19.70
N ASP A 152 -17.49 -12.63 -20.10
CA ASP A 152 -18.42 -12.49 -21.22
C ASP A 152 -17.70 -12.30 -22.57
N VAL A 153 -16.36 -12.24 -22.57
CA VAL A 153 -15.51 -12.10 -23.76
C VAL A 153 -14.60 -13.32 -23.89
N PRO A 154 -15.03 -14.38 -24.62
CA PRO A 154 -14.32 -15.67 -24.66
C PRO A 154 -12.84 -15.57 -25.04
N ALA A 155 -12.50 -14.68 -25.97
CA ALA A 155 -11.12 -14.48 -26.42
C ALA A 155 -10.21 -13.88 -25.33
N LEU A 156 -10.74 -12.97 -24.50
CA LEU A 156 -10.00 -12.39 -23.37
C LEU A 156 -9.96 -13.36 -22.19
N LEU A 157 -11.03 -14.10 -21.94
CA LEU A 157 -11.09 -15.12 -20.90
C LEU A 157 -10.03 -16.21 -21.11
N ALA A 158 -9.92 -16.76 -22.33
CA ALA A 158 -8.92 -17.77 -22.64
C ALA A 158 -7.48 -17.27 -22.43
N LYS A 159 -7.19 -16.03 -22.86
CA LYS A 159 -5.90 -15.37 -22.62
C LYS A 159 -5.64 -15.16 -21.13
N PHE A 160 -6.64 -14.71 -20.39
CA PHE A 160 -6.53 -14.51 -18.95
C PHE A 160 -6.23 -15.82 -18.23
N ASP A 161 -6.96 -16.90 -18.51
CA ASP A 161 -6.78 -18.19 -17.84
C ASP A 161 -5.37 -18.77 -18.12
N GLU A 162 -4.84 -18.60 -19.35
CA GLU A 162 -3.46 -18.97 -19.68
C GLU A 162 -2.44 -18.16 -18.85
N LEU A 163 -2.59 -16.83 -18.82
CA LEU A 163 -1.70 -15.94 -18.07
C LEU A 163 -1.77 -16.19 -16.56
N TYR A 164 -2.97 -16.37 -16.02
CA TYR A 164 -3.20 -16.70 -14.63
C TYR A 164 -2.48 -18.00 -14.24
N GLY A 165 -2.58 -19.05 -15.07
CA GLY A 165 -1.84 -20.29 -14.86
C GLY A 165 -0.33 -20.08 -14.79
N LYS A 166 0.23 -19.28 -15.70
CA LYS A 166 1.67 -18.93 -15.68
C LYS A 166 2.07 -18.17 -14.42
N LEU A 167 1.28 -17.16 -14.01
CA LEU A 167 1.52 -16.38 -12.80
C LEU A 167 1.45 -17.23 -11.53
N HIS A 168 0.54 -18.20 -11.50
CA HIS A 168 0.40 -19.12 -10.36
C HIS A 168 1.62 -20.03 -10.23
N VAL A 169 2.04 -20.66 -11.33
CA VAL A 169 3.23 -21.54 -11.37
C VAL A 169 4.52 -20.75 -11.06
N SER A 170 4.62 -19.50 -11.49
CA SER A 170 5.79 -18.65 -11.23
C SER A 170 5.85 -18.06 -9.81
N GLY A 171 4.83 -18.31 -8.99
CA GLY A 171 4.71 -17.79 -7.63
C GLY A 171 4.45 -16.29 -7.55
N GLN A 172 3.85 -15.70 -8.60
CA GLN A 172 3.55 -14.26 -8.68
C GLN A 172 2.17 -13.89 -8.13
N VAL A 173 1.44 -14.86 -7.56
CA VAL A 173 0.11 -14.65 -6.99
C VAL A 173 0.17 -14.73 -5.47
N THR A 174 -0.38 -13.73 -4.81
CA THR A 174 -0.41 -13.62 -3.35
C THR A 174 -1.81 -13.86 -2.81
N THR A 175 -1.90 -14.58 -1.70
CA THR A 175 -3.16 -14.81 -0.96
C THR A 175 -3.62 -13.60 -0.15
N TYR A 176 -2.77 -12.57 -0.01
CA TYR A 176 -3.13 -11.33 0.67
C TYR A 176 -4.15 -10.54 -0.15
N SER A 177 -5.18 -10.03 0.51
CA SER A 177 -6.13 -9.08 -0.08
C SER A 177 -5.45 -7.77 -0.47
N LEU A 178 -6.09 -6.99 -1.33
CA LEU A 178 -5.56 -5.67 -1.68
C LEU A 178 -5.44 -4.76 -0.45
N ASP A 179 -6.42 -4.83 0.46
CA ASP A 179 -6.39 -4.13 1.75
C ASP A 179 -5.17 -4.52 2.59
N ALA A 180 -4.87 -5.82 2.69
CA ALA A 180 -3.71 -6.31 3.42
C ALA A 180 -2.40 -5.82 2.78
N VAL A 181 -2.32 -5.79 1.45
CA VAL A 181 -1.16 -5.28 0.71
C VAL A 181 -0.97 -3.76 0.91
N LEU A 182 -2.06 -2.98 0.95
CA LEU A 182 -2.04 -1.53 1.23
C LEU A 182 -1.59 -1.23 2.67
N CYS A 183 -2.12 -1.98 3.63
CA CYS A 183 -1.86 -1.80 5.05
C CYS A 183 -0.58 -2.48 5.53
N HIS A 184 0.07 -3.30 4.70
CA HIS A 184 1.32 -3.95 5.06
C HIS A 184 2.40 -2.91 5.39
N ILE A 185 2.87 -2.92 6.63
CA ILE A 185 4.05 -2.16 7.03
C ILE A 185 5.24 -3.08 6.74
N PRO A 186 6.14 -2.73 5.79
CA PRO A 186 7.33 -3.54 5.58
C PRO A 186 8.06 -3.60 6.90
N GLY A 187 8.27 -4.80 7.42
CA GLY A 187 8.99 -4.99 8.67
C GLY A 187 10.30 -4.25 8.57
N GLY A 188 10.47 -3.20 9.38
CA GLY A 188 11.76 -2.53 9.51
C GLY A 188 12.80 -3.62 9.71
N ARG A 189 13.93 -3.55 8.99
CA ARG A 189 15.06 -4.48 9.15
C ARG A 189 15.12 -4.79 10.64
N LYS A 190 14.85 -6.04 11.04
CA LYS A 190 14.99 -6.43 12.46
C LYS A 190 16.34 -5.88 12.85
N SER A 191 16.36 -4.87 13.72
CA SER A 191 17.60 -4.25 14.09
C SER A 191 18.49 -5.40 14.55
N HIS A 192 19.74 -5.41 14.14
CA HIS A 192 20.72 -6.34 14.68
C HIS A 192 20.94 -6.10 16.19
N MET A 193 19.95 -5.63 16.96
CA MET A 193 19.94 -5.53 18.41
C MET A 193 20.18 -6.89 19.07
N PHE A 194 19.85 -8.01 18.41
CA PHE A 194 20.27 -9.34 18.88
C PHE A 194 21.81 -9.53 18.85
N LEU A 195 22.55 -8.80 18.01
CA LEU A 195 24.02 -8.83 17.99
C LEU A 195 24.64 -7.87 19.02
N LEU A 196 23.92 -6.82 19.44
CA LEU A 196 24.39 -5.89 20.47
C LEU A 196 24.19 -6.44 21.89
N ASN A 197 23.15 -7.24 22.14
CA ASN A 197 22.92 -7.87 23.44
C ASN A 197 23.93 -8.97 23.81
N LYS A 198 24.85 -9.36 22.92
CA LYS A 198 25.90 -10.35 23.21
C LYS A 198 27.19 -9.74 23.79
N ARG A 199 27.28 -8.42 23.99
CA ARG A 199 28.52 -7.76 24.47
C ARG A 199 28.40 -7.14 25.86
N MET A 200 27.82 -7.85 26.83
CA MET A 200 27.77 -7.40 28.24
C MET A 200 28.84 -8.03 29.13
N VAL A 201 29.88 -8.65 28.56
CA VAL A 201 31.01 -9.20 29.32
C VAL A 201 32.29 -8.50 28.89
N SER A 202 32.97 -7.89 29.87
CA SER A 202 34.28 -7.27 29.66
C SER A 202 35.27 -8.31 29.15
N ARG A 203 35.95 -8.04 28.02
CA ARG A 203 36.99 -8.94 27.49
C ARG A 203 38.28 -8.93 28.32
N ARG A 204 38.46 -7.95 29.19
CA ARG A 204 39.66 -7.83 30.05
C ARG A 204 39.48 -8.54 31.38
N THR A 205 38.26 -8.54 31.93
CA THR A 205 37.97 -9.07 33.27
C THR A 205 37.02 -10.26 33.26
N PHE A 206 36.43 -10.61 32.11
CA PHE A 206 35.43 -11.68 31.96
C PHE A 206 34.21 -11.57 32.90
N GLN A 207 33.95 -10.38 33.46
CA GLN A 207 32.82 -10.14 34.35
C GLN A 207 31.66 -9.40 33.65
N PRO A 208 30.41 -9.65 34.06
CA PRO A 208 29.25 -8.88 33.61
C PRO A 208 29.33 -7.44 34.12
N LEU A 209 29.09 -6.46 33.26
CA LEU A 209 29.22 -5.02 33.57
C LEU A 209 28.18 -4.47 34.58
N GLY A 210 27.41 -5.34 35.26
CA GLY A 210 26.29 -4.97 36.13
C GLY A 210 26.49 -5.15 37.63
N GLN A 211 27.68 -5.54 38.12
CA GLN A 211 27.86 -5.94 39.53
C GLN A 211 28.67 -4.97 40.42
N SER A 212 29.09 -3.80 39.95
CA SER A 212 29.98 -2.92 40.74
C SER A 212 29.33 -1.68 41.37
N LEU A 213 28.00 -1.66 41.59
CA LEU A 213 27.32 -0.49 42.17
C LEU A 213 26.56 -0.76 43.48
N LEU A 214 26.89 -1.84 44.21
CA LEU A 214 26.45 -2.06 45.59
C LEU A 214 27.53 -2.84 46.35
N ALA A 215 28.52 -2.13 46.87
CA ALA A 215 29.36 -2.58 47.97
C ALA A 215 29.84 -1.34 48.72
N GLU A 216 29.16 -1.05 49.82
CA GLU A 216 29.66 -0.24 50.95
C GLU A 216 30.36 -1.20 51.92
#